data_AF-A0A6G0SE24-F1
#
_entry.id   AF-A0A6G0SE24-F1
#
_cell.length_a   1.000
_cell.length_b   1.000
_cell.length_c   1.000
_cell.angle_alpha   90.00
_cell.angle_beta   90.00
_cell.angle_gamma   90.00
#
_symmetry.space_group_name_H-M   'P 1'
#
loop_
_entity.id
_entity.type
_entity.pdbx_description
1 polymer ?
#
loop_
_entity_poly.entity_id
_entity_poly.type
_entity_poly.pdbx_seq_one_letter_code
_entity_poly.pdbx_strand_id
1 'polypeptide(L)'
;MLPDHSKAFHVVCDASDFAIGCALMQFDDEGRERVVSYQSRQLKPAERNYPVHDKELLVMRYALFKFRVYLLGEQTFAVYTDHASLRTSTKSPHLSQRMARWLSLFSEYNFVVHYKPGKTNIFADALSRRPDYVQSGRHAVGDEDDDECSLKRSLR
;
A
#
# COMPACT_ATOMS: atom_id res chain seq x y z
N MET A 1 -18.71 -6.69 5.94
CA MET A 1 -18.93 -7.58 4.78
C MET A 1 -17.92 -8.70 4.88
N LEU A 2 -18.31 -9.95 4.68
CA LEU A 2 -17.34 -11.04 4.53
C LEU A 2 -16.72 -10.96 3.13
N PRO A 3 -15.39 -11.08 2.99
CA PRO A 3 -14.74 -11.04 1.69
C PRO A 3 -15.18 -12.24 0.84
N ASP A 4 -15.47 -11.99 -0.44
CA ASP A 4 -15.81 -13.01 -1.41
C ASP A 4 -14.58 -13.34 -2.27
N HIS A 5 -13.93 -14.46 -2.03
CA HIS A 5 -12.72 -14.85 -2.76
C HIS A 5 -12.94 -15.17 -4.25
N SER A 6 -14.18 -15.24 -4.71
CA SER A 6 -14.48 -15.41 -6.15
C SER A 6 -14.43 -14.09 -6.92
N LYS A 7 -14.50 -12.95 -6.23
CA LYS A 7 -14.54 -11.62 -6.84
C LYS A 7 -13.20 -10.90 -6.71
N ALA A 8 -12.86 -10.13 -7.75
CA ALA A 8 -11.64 -9.35 -7.75
C ALA A 8 -11.63 -8.31 -6.61
N PHE A 9 -10.50 -8.28 -5.90
CA PHE A 9 -10.20 -7.21 -4.96
C PHE A 9 -9.67 -5.99 -5.70
N HIS A 10 -9.72 -4.85 -5.02
CA HIS A 10 -8.91 -3.70 -5.38
C HIS A 10 -8.37 -3.04 -4.11
N VAL A 11 -7.25 -2.36 -4.25
CA VAL A 11 -6.58 -1.67 -3.16
C VAL A 11 -6.55 -0.20 -3.47
N VAL A 12 -6.87 0.64 -2.50
CA VAL A 12 -6.58 2.08 -2.55
C VAL A 12 -5.41 2.37 -1.64
N CYS A 13 -4.45 3.16 -2.13
CA CYS A 13 -3.23 3.54 -1.43
C CYS A 13 -3.04 5.05 -1.47
N ASP A 14 -2.44 5.60 -0.41
CA ASP A 14 -2.05 6.99 -0.32
C ASP A 14 -0.91 7.15 0.69
N ALA A 15 0.02 8.05 0.39
CA ALA A 15 1.13 8.38 1.27
C ALA A 15 1.10 9.89 1.58
N SER A 16 1.36 10.22 2.85
CA SER A 16 1.58 11.58 3.30
C SER A 16 3.03 11.77 3.76
N ASP A 17 3.35 12.95 4.30
CA ASP A 17 4.67 13.20 4.86
C ASP A 17 4.98 12.46 6.16
N PHE A 18 3.94 11.94 6.84
CA PHE A 18 4.08 11.36 8.17
C PHE A 18 3.54 9.94 8.28
N ALA A 19 2.70 9.50 7.36
CA ALA A 19 2.10 8.18 7.40
C ALA A 19 1.72 7.64 6.02
N ILE A 20 1.46 6.35 5.99
CA ILE A 20 0.94 5.64 4.82
C ILE A 20 -0.40 5.00 5.19
N GLY A 21 -1.32 4.98 4.22
CA GLY A 21 -2.65 4.44 4.38
C GLY A 21 -3.08 3.63 3.18
N CYS A 22 -3.73 2.50 3.41
CA CYS A 22 -4.35 1.72 2.36
C CYS A 22 -5.61 1.00 2.83
N ALA A 23 -6.49 0.69 1.90
CA ALA A 23 -7.69 -0.11 2.16
C ALA A 23 -7.86 -1.18 1.09
N LEU A 24 -8.18 -2.39 1.54
CA LEU A 24 -8.60 -3.49 0.70
C LEU A 24 -10.11 -3.41 0.50
N MET A 25 -10.54 -3.46 -0.74
CA MET A 25 -11.91 -3.20 -1.14
C MET A 25 -12.39 -4.20 -2.18
N GLN A 26 -13.70 -4.34 -2.28
CA GLN A 26 -14.38 -5.24 -3.21
C GLN A 26 -15.73 -4.67 -3.58
N PHE A 27 -16.23 -4.98 -4.78
CA PHE A 27 -17.59 -4.64 -5.17
C PHE A 27 -18.57 -5.70 -4.64
N ASP A 28 -19.67 -5.26 -4.02
CA ASP A 28 -20.78 -6.16 -3.68
C ASP A 28 -21.61 -6.54 -4.93
N ASP A 29 -22.61 -7.42 -4.77
CA ASP A 29 -23.49 -7.85 -5.87
C ASP A 29 -24.30 -6.70 -6.49
N GLU A 30 -24.43 -5.59 -5.78
CA GLU A 30 -25.12 -4.38 -6.24
C GLU A 30 -24.14 -3.39 -6.91
N GLY A 31 -22.88 -3.78 -7.10
CA GLY A 31 -21.86 -2.96 -7.74
C GLY A 31 -21.35 -1.81 -6.89
N ARG A 32 -21.54 -1.84 -5.56
CA ARG A 32 -21.04 -0.81 -4.64
C ARG A 32 -19.68 -1.19 -4.09
N GLU A 33 -18.78 -0.22 -4.01
CA GLU A 33 -17.50 -0.39 -3.31
C GLU A 33 -17.73 -0.64 -1.81
N ARG A 34 -17.21 -1.75 -1.31
CA ARG A 34 -17.23 -2.14 0.10
C ARG A 34 -15.83 -2.38 0.61
N VAL A 35 -15.55 -1.86 1.81
CA VAL A 35 -14.27 -2.09 2.46
C VAL A 35 -14.25 -3.46 3.13
N VAL A 36 -13.16 -4.19 2.88
CA VAL A 36 -12.82 -5.45 3.54
C VAL A 36 -11.94 -5.19 4.75
N SER A 37 -10.88 -4.37 4.58
CA SER A 37 -9.93 -4.08 5.65
C SER A 37 -9.23 -2.74 5.42
N TYR A 38 -8.93 -2.02 6.50
CA TYR A 38 -8.11 -0.81 6.49
C TYR A 38 -6.75 -1.11 7.11
N GLN A 39 -5.69 -0.50 6.58
CA GLN A 39 -4.35 -0.56 7.14
C GLN A 39 -3.68 0.80 7.06
N SER A 40 -3.06 1.23 8.16
CA SER A 40 -2.29 2.47 8.21
C SER A 40 -1.15 2.35 9.21
N ARG A 41 -0.08 3.09 8.99
CA ARG A 41 0.98 3.26 10.00
C ARG A 41 1.73 4.57 9.81
N GLN A 42 2.37 5.03 10.87
CA GLN A 42 3.32 6.14 10.77
C GLN A 42 4.55 5.72 9.96
N LEU A 43 5.11 6.68 9.23
CA LEU A 43 6.42 6.55 8.61
C LEU A 43 7.49 6.57 9.70
N LYS A 44 8.41 5.59 9.63
CA LYS A 44 9.62 5.56 10.47
C LYS A 44 10.45 6.82 10.20
N PRO A 45 11.28 7.29 11.15
CA PRO A 45 12.09 8.50 10.97
C PRO A 45 12.90 8.51 9.67
N ALA A 46 13.47 7.37 9.27
CA ALA A 46 14.20 7.24 8.02
C ALA A 46 13.28 7.32 6.78
N GLU A 47 12.07 6.78 6.84
CA GLU A 47 11.10 6.76 5.74
C GLU A 47 10.48 8.14 5.50
N ARG A 48 10.39 8.99 6.52
CA ARG A 48 9.92 10.38 6.39
C ARG A 48 10.78 11.21 5.43
N ASN A 49 12.08 10.89 5.39
CA ASN A 49 13.04 11.55 4.51
C ASN A 49 13.06 10.96 3.08
N TYR A 50 12.22 9.96 2.79
CA TYR A 50 12.15 9.42 1.45
C TYR A 50 11.54 10.44 0.47
N PRO A 51 12.04 10.49 -0.77
CA PRO A 51 11.35 11.23 -1.83
C PRO A 51 9.90 10.75 -1.98
N VAL A 52 9.02 11.62 -2.50
CA VAL A 52 7.60 11.30 -2.69
C VAL A 52 7.42 9.98 -3.44
N HIS A 53 8.12 9.78 -4.56
CA HIS A 53 8.04 8.54 -5.34
C HIS A 53 8.42 7.27 -4.54
N ASP A 54 9.37 7.37 -3.62
CA ASP A 54 9.74 6.25 -2.73
C ASP A 54 8.66 5.99 -1.67
N LYS A 55 8.03 7.04 -1.14
CA LYS A 55 6.89 6.93 -0.19
C LYS A 55 5.67 6.26 -0.84
N GLU A 56 5.40 6.62 -2.09
CA GLU A 56 4.33 6.03 -2.90
C GLU A 56 4.59 4.54 -3.18
N LEU A 57 5.83 4.17 -3.51
CA LEU A 57 6.19 2.75 -3.68
C LEU A 57 6.15 1.99 -2.34
N LEU A 58 6.49 2.66 -1.24
CA LEU A 58 6.47 2.11 0.11
C LEU A 58 5.04 1.76 0.54
N VAL A 59 4.04 2.62 0.29
CA VAL A 59 2.64 2.30 0.64
C VAL A 59 2.11 1.11 -0.16
N MET A 60 2.47 0.98 -1.44
CA MET A 60 2.12 -0.21 -2.22
C MET A 60 2.77 -1.47 -1.64
N ARG A 61 4.07 -1.42 -1.30
CA ARG A 61 4.76 -2.54 -0.65
C ARG A 61 4.06 -2.95 0.66
N TYR A 62 3.70 -1.96 1.47
CA TYR A 62 2.99 -2.17 2.73
C TYR A 62 1.63 -2.84 2.51
N ALA A 63 0.85 -2.37 1.53
CA ALA A 63 -0.45 -2.94 1.20
C ALA A 63 -0.35 -4.40 0.73
N LEU A 64 0.59 -4.70 -0.18
CA LEU A 64 0.80 -6.06 -0.67
C LEU A 64 1.18 -7.02 0.46
N PHE A 65 2.01 -6.57 1.40
CA PHE A 65 2.40 -7.38 2.54
C PHE A 65 1.24 -7.61 3.51
N LYS A 66 0.52 -6.56 3.91
CA LYS A 66 -0.58 -6.67 4.88
C LYS A 66 -1.79 -7.41 4.32
N PHE A 67 -2.03 -7.32 3.01
CA PHE A 67 -3.14 -7.99 2.34
C PHE A 67 -2.72 -9.25 1.58
N ARG A 68 -1.53 -9.79 1.84
CA ARG A 68 -0.97 -10.94 1.10
C ARG A 68 -1.93 -12.14 1.02
N VAL A 69 -2.67 -12.41 2.10
CA VAL A 69 -3.64 -13.51 2.15
C VAL A 69 -4.79 -13.37 1.14
N TYR A 70 -5.08 -12.15 0.68
CA TYR A 70 -6.14 -11.86 -0.30
C TYR A 70 -5.60 -11.63 -1.71
N LEU A 71 -4.38 -11.09 -1.82
CA LEU A 71 -3.83 -10.59 -3.08
C LEU A 71 -2.88 -11.56 -3.78
N LEU A 72 -2.38 -12.58 -3.07
CA LEU A 72 -1.50 -13.58 -3.67
C LEU A 72 -2.32 -14.64 -4.42
N GLY A 73 -2.07 -14.80 -5.71
CA GLY A 73 -2.75 -15.76 -6.56
C GLY A 73 -2.77 -15.34 -8.03
N GLU A 74 -3.54 -16.05 -8.85
CA GLU A 74 -3.61 -15.81 -10.30
C GLU A 74 -4.57 -14.67 -10.67
N GLN A 75 -5.55 -14.33 -9.83
CA GLN A 75 -6.55 -13.32 -10.14
C GLN A 75 -5.94 -11.91 -10.15
N THR A 76 -6.09 -11.19 -11.26
CA THR A 76 -5.63 -9.80 -11.36
C THR A 76 -6.45 -8.89 -10.46
N PHE A 77 -5.78 -8.02 -9.68
CA PHE A 77 -6.42 -6.97 -8.89
C PHE A 77 -5.94 -5.57 -9.30
N ALA A 78 -6.72 -4.55 -8.94
CA ALA A 78 -6.38 -3.16 -9.20
C ALA A 78 -5.73 -2.50 -7.97
N VAL A 79 -4.68 -1.72 -8.17
CA VAL A 79 -4.11 -0.82 -7.16
C VAL A 79 -4.35 0.62 -7.61
N TYR A 80 -5.08 1.38 -6.80
CA TYR A 80 -5.38 2.78 -7.03
C TYR A 80 -4.48 3.67 -6.17
N THR A 81 -3.88 4.67 -6.80
CA THR A 81 -3.04 5.68 -6.15
C THR A 81 -3.32 7.04 -6.76
N ASP A 82 -3.20 8.11 -5.97
CA ASP A 82 -3.27 9.49 -6.45
C ASP A 82 -1.96 9.98 -7.07
N HIS A 83 -0.97 9.09 -7.20
CA HIS A 83 0.32 9.42 -7.77
C HIS A 83 0.48 8.85 -9.18
N ALA A 84 0.16 9.67 -10.18
CA ALA A 84 0.19 9.28 -11.59
C ALA A 84 1.57 8.77 -12.07
N SER A 85 2.67 9.19 -11.43
CA SER A 85 4.02 8.78 -11.82
C SER A 85 4.30 7.30 -11.51
N LEU A 86 3.58 6.69 -10.56
CA LEU A 86 3.69 5.26 -10.25
C LEU A 86 3.30 4.36 -11.43
N ARG A 87 2.42 4.83 -12.33
CA ARG A 87 2.10 4.11 -13.58
C ARG A 87 3.33 3.91 -14.47
N THR A 88 4.31 4.79 -14.35
CA THR A 88 5.52 4.82 -15.19
C THR A 88 6.78 4.50 -14.39
N SER A 89 6.71 4.39 -13.06
CA SER A 89 7.87 4.10 -12.21
C SER A 89 8.55 2.78 -12.58
N THR A 90 7.81 1.76 -13.01
CA THR A 90 8.37 0.49 -13.52
C THR A 90 9.20 0.65 -14.80
N LYS A 91 9.07 1.77 -15.51
CA LYS A 91 9.76 2.06 -16.78
C LYS A 91 10.87 3.11 -16.65
N SER A 92 11.13 3.62 -15.45
CA SER A 92 12.17 4.64 -15.24
C SER A 92 13.57 4.02 -15.33
N PRO A 93 14.51 4.60 -16.11
CA PRO A 93 15.87 4.09 -16.24
C PRO A 93 16.73 4.30 -14.98
N HIS A 94 16.29 5.14 -14.03
CA HIS A 94 17.04 5.47 -12.81
C HIS A 94 16.25 5.07 -11.56
N LEU A 95 16.09 3.77 -11.36
CA LEU A 95 15.50 3.22 -10.13
C LEU A 95 16.54 3.16 -9.02
N SER A 96 16.17 3.60 -7.82
CA SER A 96 17.01 3.36 -6.64
C SER A 96 17.10 1.85 -6.36
N GLN A 97 18.20 1.39 -5.77
CA GLN A 97 18.36 -0.04 -5.43
C GLN A 97 17.23 -0.55 -4.52
N ARG A 98 16.67 0.33 -3.68
CA ARG A 98 15.50 0.06 -2.83
C ARG A 98 14.26 -0.19 -3.68
N MET A 99 13.97 0.70 -4.63
CA MET A 99 12.83 0.54 -5.53
C MET A 99 12.95 -0.73 -6.36
N ALA A 100 14.15 -1.01 -6.90
CA ALA A 100 14.40 -2.23 -7.65
C ALA A 100 14.07 -3.50 -6.84
N ARG A 101 14.51 -3.58 -5.57
CA ARG A 101 14.16 -4.70 -4.68
C ARG A 101 12.66 -4.83 -4.44
N TRP A 102 11.94 -3.71 -4.28
CA TRP A 102 10.50 -3.75 -4.08
C TRP A 102 9.76 -4.15 -5.36
N LEU A 103 10.18 -3.64 -6.52
CA LEU A 103 9.61 -4.04 -7.81
C LEU A 103 9.81 -5.53 -8.10
N SER A 104 10.95 -6.12 -7.71
CA SER A 104 11.14 -7.57 -7.77
C SER A 104 10.18 -8.33 -6.85
N LEU A 105 9.87 -7.82 -5.66
CA LEU A 105 8.84 -8.42 -4.81
C LEU A 105 7.44 -8.30 -5.43
N PHE A 106 7.18 -7.21 -6.17
CA PHE A 106 5.89 -6.96 -6.79
C PHE A 106 5.60 -7.93 -7.94
N SER A 107 6.64 -8.51 -8.58
CA SER A 107 6.44 -9.47 -9.66
C SER A 107 5.80 -10.79 -9.21
N GLU A 108 5.74 -11.05 -7.90
CA GLU A 108 4.98 -12.18 -7.34
C GLU A 108 3.46 -11.97 -7.41
N TYR A 109 3.00 -10.73 -7.64
CA TYR A 109 1.60 -10.35 -7.63
C TYR A 109 1.11 -10.00 -9.03
N ASN A 110 -0.11 -10.41 -9.37
CA ASN A 110 -0.77 -10.05 -10.61
C ASN A 110 -1.66 -8.81 -10.39
N PHE A 111 -1.15 -7.62 -10.65
CA PHE A 111 -1.92 -6.38 -10.48
C PHE A 111 -1.70 -5.34 -11.57
N VAL A 112 -2.65 -4.42 -11.66
CA VAL A 112 -2.58 -3.24 -12.52
C VAL A 112 -2.70 -1.97 -11.68
N VAL A 113 -1.82 -1.00 -11.93
CA VAL A 113 -1.84 0.30 -11.25
C VAL A 113 -2.71 1.29 -12.02
N HIS A 114 -3.68 1.88 -11.32
CA HIS A 114 -4.59 2.89 -11.82
C HIS A 114 -4.42 4.20 -11.05
N TYR A 115 -4.52 5.32 -11.77
CA TYR A 115 -4.57 6.63 -11.14
C TYR A 115 -5.99 6.91 -10.64
N LYS A 116 -6.13 7.30 -9.37
CA LYS A 116 -7.38 7.77 -8.74
C LYS A 116 -7.09 9.11 -8.06
N PRO A 117 -7.67 10.23 -8.50
CA PRO A 117 -7.41 11.54 -7.89
C PRO A 117 -7.61 11.54 -6.37
N GLY A 118 -6.75 12.22 -5.60
CA GLY A 118 -6.82 12.25 -4.14
C GLY A 118 -8.21 12.63 -3.59
N LYS A 119 -8.93 13.55 -4.27
CA LYS A 119 -10.31 13.94 -3.92
C LYS A 119 -11.31 12.78 -3.91
N THR A 120 -11.09 11.74 -4.71
CA THR A 120 -11.94 10.54 -4.75
C THR A 120 -11.31 9.37 -4.01
N ASN A 121 -10.06 9.52 -3.52
CA ASN A 121 -9.33 8.52 -2.74
C ASN A 121 -9.56 8.69 -1.22
N ILE A 122 -10.81 8.94 -0.82
CA ILE A 122 -11.19 9.41 0.52
C ILE A 122 -10.67 8.48 1.63
N PHE A 123 -10.75 7.16 1.44
CA PHE A 123 -10.33 6.19 2.45
C PHE A 123 -8.82 6.24 2.70
N ALA A 124 -8.02 6.17 1.64
CA ALA A 124 -6.57 6.15 1.80
C ALA A 124 -6.05 7.53 2.26
N ASP A 125 -6.63 8.62 1.74
CA ASP A 125 -6.29 9.99 2.14
C ASP A 125 -6.54 10.22 3.65
N ALA A 126 -7.70 9.79 4.15
CA ALA A 126 -8.02 9.88 5.57
C ALA A 126 -7.08 9.04 6.46
N LEU A 127 -6.65 7.86 5.98
CA LEU A 127 -5.75 6.98 6.72
C LEU A 127 -4.30 7.50 6.76
N SER A 128 -3.82 8.10 5.69
CA SER A 128 -2.46 8.65 5.62
C SER A 128 -2.35 10.03 6.27
N ARG A 129 -3.46 10.78 6.41
CA ARG A 129 -3.48 12.15 6.98
C ARG A 129 -4.04 12.24 8.39
N ARG A 130 -4.06 11.13 9.14
CA ARG A 130 -4.62 11.13 10.49
C ARG A 130 -3.92 12.14 11.43
N PRO A 131 -4.66 12.99 12.17
CA PRO A 131 -4.07 14.07 12.97
C PRO A 131 -3.26 13.57 14.17
N ASP A 132 -3.58 12.39 14.72
CA ASP A 132 -2.80 11.75 15.79
C ASP A 132 -1.37 11.40 15.35
N TYR A 133 -1.17 11.14 14.05
CA TYR A 133 0.16 10.83 13.51
C TYR A 133 1.07 12.05 13.35
N VAL A 134 0.48 13.25 13.28
CA VAL A 134 1.23 14.51 13.24
C VAL A 134 1.85 14.81 14.62
N GLN A 135 1.19 14.38 15.71
CA GLN A 135 1.57 14.73 17.09
C GLN A 135 2.50 13.70 17.75
N SER A 136 2.46 12.42 17.36
CA SER A 136 3.33 11.36 17.94
C SER A 136 4.81 11.48 17.57
N GLY A 137 5.21 12.42 16.70
CA GLY A 137 6.62 12.68 16.39
C GLY A 137 7.50 13.07 17.60
N ARG A 138 6.90 13.23 18.80
CA ARG A 138 7.61 13.51 20.06
C ARG A 138 7.69 12.32 21.03
N HIS A 139 6.95 11.22 20.80
CA HIS A 139 6.96 10.03 21.65
C HIS A 139 6.79 8.76 20.80
N ALA A 140 7.85 8.36 20.09
CA ALA A 140 7.87 7.07 19.41
C ALA A 140 8.09 5.95 20.44
N VAL A 141 7.02 5.32 20.89
CA VAL A 141 7.09 3.93 21.38
C VAL A 141 7.24 3.06 20.15
N GLY A 142 8.30 2.23 20.13
CA GLY A 142 8.61 1.37 19.00
C GLY A 142 7.49 0.34 18.80
N ASP A 143 6.76 0.47 17.70
CA ASP A 143 5.99 -0.65 17.17
C ASP A 143 6.98 -1.73 16.74
N GLU A 144 6.93 -2.87 17.44
CA GLU A 144 7.83 -4.01 17.31
C GLU A 144 7.87 -4.55 15.87
N ASP A 145 9.05 -5.05 15.50
CA ASP A 145 9.44 -5.49 14.16
C ASP A 145 8.64 -6.71 13.66
N ASP A 146 7.46 -6.49 13.09
CA ASP A 146 6.69 -7.55 12.40
C ASP A 146 7.15 -7.81 10.94
N ASP A 147 7.97 -6.92 10.37
CA ASP A 147 8.39 -7.03 8.95
C ASP A 147 9.53 -8.05 8.73
N GLU A 148 10.25 -8.50 9.77
CA GLU A 148 11.40 -9.42 9.61
C GLU A 148 11.00 -10.92 9.63
N CYS A 149 9.82 -11.27 10.16
CA CYS A 149 9.44 -12.67 10.37
C CYS A 149 8.99 -13.40 9.09
N SER A 150 8.48 -12.69 8.08
CA SER A 150 8.01 -13.32 6.83
C SER A 150 9.10 -13.58 5.81
N LEU A 151 10.20 -12.81 5.83
CA LEU A 151 11.34 -13.01 4.91
C LEU A 151 12.15 -14.26 5.27
N LYS A 152 12.23 -14.63 6.55
CA LYS A 152 12.95 -15.84 7.01
C LYS A 152 12.14 -17.14 6.83
N ARG A 153 10.83 -17.06 6.58
CA ARG A 153 9.95 -18.24 6.41
C ARG A 153 9.76 -18.70 4.96
N SER A 154 10.09 -17.88 3.97
CA SER A 154 9.91 -18.23 2.55
C SER A 154 11.16 -18.84 1.87
N LEU A 155 12.23 -19.10 2.64
CA LEU A 155 13.49 -19.70 2.17
C LEU A 155 13.78 -21.07 2.84
N ARG A 156 12.75 -21.86 3.12
CA ARG A 156 12.90 -23.27 3.50
C ARG A 156 12.12 -24.17 2.56
#